data_AF-A0A929ZVD4-F1
#
_entry.id   AF-A0A929ZVD4-F1
#
_cell.length_a   1.000
_cell.length_b   1.000
_cell.length_c   1.000
_cell.angle_alpha   90.00
_cell.angle_beta   90.00
_cell.angle_gamma   90.00
#
_symmetry.space_group_name_H-M   'P 1'
#
loop_
_entity.id
_entity.type
_entity.pdbx_description
1 polymer ?
#
loop_
_entity_poly.entity_id
_entity_poly.type
_entity_poly.pdbx_seq_one_letter_code
_entity_poly.pdbx_strand_id
1 'polypeptide(L)'
;LVKEDGKGVFQIQDLEKIKREILSRQKKIPAFLGNKISTEIDNFKPSLYSGFMNYTGVLGYYNPFSTEAQYNSHLPHTYLPFTLSHESAHQLGFAREQEANFVGYLVGIGSENPELRYSTEYFALKSLLRALITEDEDFVKTVIAQYSDEMKRDYQAEKDFVEEYQGPMNTFFAFTNDLFLKTNQQEGAVTYSYFVDLLVRYERMNHGK
;
A
#
# COMPACT_ATOMS: atom_id res chain seq x y z
N LEU A 1 1.78 -6.68 18.58
CA LEU A 1 3.18 -6.28 18.31
C LEU A 1 3.69 -7.14 17.17
N VAL A 2 4.18 -6.51 16.10
CA VAL A 2 4.82 -7.19 14.97
C VAL A 2 6.23 -7.65 15.33
N LYS A 3 6.84 -8.52 14.53
CA LYS A 3 8.23 -8.96 14.73
C LYS A 3 9.20 -8.01 14.05
N GLU A 4 10.43 -7.98 14.57
CA GLU A 4 11.51 -7.15 14.05
C GLU A 4 12.73 -8.02 13.70
N ASP A 5 13.54 -7.55 12.76
CA ASP A 5 14.84 -8.14 12.43
C ASP A 5 15.93 -7.76 13.45
N GLY A 6 17.18 -8.18 13.19
CA GLY A 6 18.32 -7.86 14.07
C GLY A 6 18.67 -6.37 14.15
N LYS A 7 18.11 -5.52 13.29
CA LYS A 7 18.25 -4.06 13.33
C LYS A 7 17.04 -3.39 13.99
N GLY A 8 16.05 -4.16 14.43
CA GLY A 8 14.81 -3.63 15.01
C GLY A 8 13.84 -3.09 13.95
N VAL A 9 13.97 -3.48 12.68
CA VAL A 9 13.05 -3.10 11.60
C VAL A 9 12.00 -4.18 11.45
N PHE A 10 10.74 -3.79 11.22
CA PHE A 10 9.62 -4.71 11.02
C PHE A 10 9.96 -5.80 10.00
N GLN A 11 9.73 -7.05 10.40
CA GLN A 11 10.01 -8.24 9.61
C GLN A 11 8.82 -9.21 9.57
N ILE A 12 8.20 -9.32 8.39
CA ILE A 12 7.26 -10.41 8.05
C ILE A 12 7.86 -11.77 8.39
N GLN A 13 7.09 -12.59 9.11
CA GLN A 13 7.48 -13.95 9.50
C GLN A 13 6.90 -15.01 8.55
N ASP A 14 5.70 -14.79 8.01
CA ASP A 14 4.97 -15.78 7.23
C ASP A 14 4.10 -15.11 6.16
N LEU A 15 4.68 -14.93 4.98
CA LEU A 15 4.01 -14.29 3.84
C LEU A 15 2.77 -15.08 3.38
N GLU A 16 2.79 -16.40 3.53
CA GLU A 16 1.68 -17.26 3.13
C GLU A 16 0.47 -17.09 4.06
N LYS A 17 0.69 -16.83 5.35
CA LYS A 17 -0.40 -16.42 6.27
C LYS A 17 -0.99 -15.07 5.89
N ILE A 18 -0.17 -14.12 5.44
CA ILE A 18 -0.66 -12.82 4.97
C ILE A 18 -1.55 -13.00 3.73
N LYS A 19 -1.10 -13.76 2.72
CA LYS A 19 -1.88 -14.03 1.50
C LYS A 19 -3.22 -14.70 1.80
N ARG A 20 -3.22 -15.74 2.65
CA ARG A 20 -4.47 -16.41 3.07
C ARG A 20 -5.43 -15.47 3.79
N GLU A 21 -4.90 -14.60 4.64
CA GLU A 21 -5.69 -13.61 5.34
C GLU A 21 -6.29 -12.58 4.37
N ILE A 22 -5.52 -12.09 3.40
CA ILE A 22 -6.02 -11.20 2.34
C ILE A 22 -7.21 -11.84 1.61
N LEU A 23 -7.05 -13.09 1.13
CA LEU A 23 -8.13 -13.81 0.44
C LEU A 23 -9.37 -14.00 1.33
N SER A 24 -9.18 -14.32 2.61
CA SER A 24 -10.27 -14.42 3.59
C SER A 24 -11.01 -13.10 3.76
N ARG A 25 -10.26 -12.00 3.87
CA ARG A 25 -10.76 -10.64 4.09
C ARG A 25 -11.48 -10.05 2.88
N GLN A 26 -11.17 -10.49 1.64
CA GLN A 26 -11.91 -10.07 0.44
C GLN A 26 -13.42 -10.35 0.56
N LYS A 27 -13.81 -11.42 1.27
CA LYS A 27 -15.23 -11.78 1.50
C LYS A 27 -15.97 -10.80 2.40
N LYS A 28 -15.23 -9.95 3.12
CA LYS A 28 -15.75 -8.95 4.05
C LYS A 28 -15.74 -7.54 3.45
N ILE A 29 -15.41 -7.40 2.16
CA ILE A 29 -15.49 -6.10 1.46
C ILE A 29 -16.97 -5.65 1.45
N PRO A 30 -17.27 -4.41 1.86
CA PRO A 30 -18.65 -3.92 1.91
C PRO A 30 -19.34 -3.92 0.55
N ALA A 31 -20.61 -4.35 0.53
CA ALA A 31 -21.42 -4.44 -0.69
C ALA A 31 -21.63 -3.10 -1.42
N PHE A 32 -21.50 -1.96 -0.73
CA PHE A 32 -21.61 -0.64 -1.37
C PHE A 32 -20.48 -0.34 -2.38
N LEU A 33 -19.37 -1.09 -2.31
CA LEU A 33 -18.27 -1.01 -3.30
C LEU A 33 -18.54 -1.87 -4.55
N GLY A 34 -19.70 -2.53 -4.61
CA GLY A 34 -20.16 -3.34 -5.72
C GLY A 34 -20.22 -4.84 -5.40
N ASN A 35 -20.82 -5.59 -6.30
CA ASN A 35 -21.02 -7.04 -6.18
C ASN A 35 -19.81 -7.83 -6.71
N LYS A 36 -18.59 -7.46 -6.30
CA LYS A 36 -17.37 -8.19 -6.69
C LYS A 36 -17.28 -9.48 -5.88
N ILE A 37 -16.99 -10.58 -6.56
CA ILE A 37 -16.88 -11.91 -5.94
C ILE A 37 -15.42 -12.13 -5.56
N SER A 38 -15.17 -12.58 -4.32
CA SER A 38 -13.83 -12.97 -3.88
C SER A 38 -13.24 -14.03 -4.82
N THR A 39 -11.96 -13.90 -5.16
CA THR A 39 -11.34 -14.84 -6.10
C THR A 39 -11.16 -16.22 -5.50
N GLU A 40 -10.97 -16.31 -4.17
CA GLU A 40 -10.62 -17.52 -3.41
C GLU A 40 -9.38 -18.27 -3.93
N ILE A 41 -8.66 -17.70 -4.90
CA ILE A 41 -7.52 -18.29 -5.58
C ILE A 41 -6.27 -17.49 -5.17
N ASP A 42 -5.29 -18.20 -4.61
CA ASP A 42 -3.96 -17.64 -4.37
C ASP A 42 -3.21 -17.53 -5.70
N ASN A 43 -3.22 -16.31 -6.25
CA ASN A 43 -2.45 -15.97 -7.44
C ASN A 43 -1.49 -14.79 -7.19
N PHE A 44 -0.93 -14.72 -5.97
CA PHE A 44 0.13 -13.76 -5.65
C PHE A 44 1.48 -14.31 -6.08
N LYS A 45 2.18 -13.62 -6.98
CA LYS A 45 3.47 -14.09 -7.53
C LYS A 45 4.56 -13.03 -7.36
N PRO A 46 5.78 -13.41 -6.93
CA PRO A 46 6.91 -12.50 -7.03
C PRO A 46 7.16 -12.20 -8.51
N SER A 47 7.35 -10.93 -8.86
CA SER A 47 7.64 -10.57 -10.24
C SER A 47 9.03 -11.06 -10.64
N LEU A 48 9.15 -11.59 -11.86
CA LEU A 48 10.44 -11.93 -12.48
C LEU A 48 11.35 -10.70 -12.63
N TYR A 49 10.79 -9.50 -12.56
CA TYR A 49 11.47 -8.22 -12.72
C TYR A 49 11.60 -7.43 -11.41
N SER A 50 11.44 -8.07 -10.25
CA SER A 50 11.46 -7.40 -8.93
C SER A 50 12.66 -6.47 -8.73
N GLY A 51 13.86 -6.87 -9.17
CA GLY A 51 15.06 -6.01 -9.08
C GLY A 51 14.99 -4.77 -9.97
N PHE A 52 14.38 -4.86 -11.15
CA PHE A 52 14.16 -3.72 -12.03
C PHE A 52 13.08 -2.79 -11.46
N MET A 53 12.00 -3.36 -10.90
CA MET A 53 10.88 -2.61 -10.30
C MET A 53 11.33 -1.63 -9.20
N ASN A 54 12.38 -1.98 -8.44
CA ASN A 54 12.95 -1.06 -7.45
C ASN A 54 13.32 0.32 -8.05
N TYR A 55 13.83 0.35 -9.28
CA TYR A 55 14.26 1.59 -9.96
C TYR A 55 13.11 2.36 -10.61
N THR A 56 11.92 1.77 -10.70
CA THR A 56 10.75 2.36 -11.39
C THR A 56 9.75 2.98 -10.43
N GLY A 57 9.83 2.63 -9.14
CA GLY A 57 8.83 2.98 -8.13
C GLY A 57 7.58 2.11 -8.15
N VAL A 58 7.50 1.11 -9.04
CA VAL A 58 6.38 0.17 -9.09
C VAL A 58 6.56 -0.87 -7.98
N LEU A 59 5.60 -0.94 -7.07
CA LEU A 59 5.64 -1.86 -5.92
C LEU A 59 5.02 -3.23 -6.29
N GLY A 60 3.99 -3.22 -7.11
CA GLY A 60 3.28 -4.39 -7.63
C GLY A 60 2.55 -4.03 -8.92
N TYR A 61 1.99 -5.05 -9.56
CA TYR A 61 1.02 -4.87 -10.65
C TYR A 61 0.18 -6.12 -10.84
N TYR A 62 -1.05 -5.91 -11.30
CA TYR A 62 -1.91 -6.97 -11.80
C TYR A 62 -1.58 -7.32 -13.25
N ASN A 63 -1.32 -8.59 -13.54
CA ASN A 63 -1.14 -9.09 -14.90
C ASN A 63 -2.51 -9.51 -15.49
N PRO A 64 -3.06 -8.78 -16.48
CA PRO A 64 -4.40 -9.06 -17.01
C PRO A 64 -4.48 -10.35 -17.83
N PHE A 65 -3.35 -10.91 -18.28
CA PHE A 65 -3.32 -12.13 -19.08
C PHE A 65 -3.22 -13.39 -18.22
N SER A 66 -2.41 -13.36 -17.15
CA SER A 66 -2.25 -14.49 -16.23
C SER A 66 -3.14 -14.38 -14.98
N THR A 67 -3.80 -13.25 -14.78
CA THR A 67 -4.59 -12.89 -13.58
C THR A 67 -3.80 -12.86 -12.28
N GLU A 68 -2.47 -12.79 -12.37
CA GLU A 68 -1.56 -12.78 -11.22
C GLU A 68 -1.49 -11.39 -10.59
N ALA A 69 -1.59 -11.33 -9.27
CA ALA A 69 -1.16 -10.17 -8.49
C ALA A 69 0.36 -10.28 -8.31
N GLN A 70 1.10 -9.62 -9.20
CA GLN A 70 2.56 -9.64 -9.14
C GLN A 70 3.07 -8.57 -8.19
N TYR A 71 4.06 -8.91 -7.37
CA TYR A 71 4.65 -7.99 -6.41
C TYR A 71 6.17 -8.02 -6.48
N ASN A 72 6.79 -6.90 -6.14
CA ASN A 72 8.22 -6.82 -5.98
C ASN A 72 8.65 -7.51 -4.68
N SER A 73 9.40 -8.61 -4.79
CA SER A 73 9.83 -9.40 -3.63
C SER A 73 10.97 -8.76 -2.83
N HIS A 74 11.57 -7.66 -3.30
CA HIS A 74 12.63 -6.94 -2.62
C HIS A 74 12.13 -5.74 -1.81
N LEU A 75 10.81 -5.51 -1.76
CA LEU A 75 10.27 -4.40 -1.00
C LEU A 75 10.58 -4.52 0.50
N PRO A 76 10.80 -3.37 1.18
CA PRO A 76 10.71 -3.28 2.62
C PRO A 76 9.46 -3.99 3.14
N HIS A 77 9.61 -4.73 4.24
CA HIS A 77 8.54 -5.53 4.81
C HIS A 77 7.36 -4.66 5.28
N THR A 78 7.58 -3.36 5.53
CA THR A 78 6.56 -2.34 5.79
C THR A 78 5.63 -2.08 4.59
N TYR A 79 6.11 -2.22 3.35
CA TYR A 79 5.32 -2.02 2.13
C TYR A 79 4.61 -3.28 1.65
N LEU A 80 5.27 -4.43 1.79
CA LEU A 80 4.88 -5.64 1.08
C LEU A 80 3.45 -6.13 1.40
N PRO A 81 2.98 -6.21 2.66
CA PRO A 81 1.64 -6.72 2.97
C PRO A 81 0.52 -5.84 2.41
N PHE A 82 0.64 -4.52 2.55
CA PHE A 82 -0.33 -3.59 1.96
C PHE A 82 -0.29 -3.66 0.42
N THR A 83 0.89 -3.77 -0.19
CA THR A 83 1.03 -3.94 -1.65
C THR A 83 0.28 -5.17 -2.12
N LEU A 84 0.43 -6.32 -1.45
CA LEU A 84 -0.34 -7.52 -1.78
C LEU A 84 -1.86 -7.28 -1.66
N SER A 85 -2.30 -6.58 -0.61
CA SER A 85 -3.71 -6.25 -0.42
C SER A 85 -4.24 -5.37 -1.56
N HIS A 86 -3.46 -4.37 -1.97
CA HIS A 86 -3.75 -3.48 -3.10
C HIS A 86 -3.86 -4.26 -4.42
N GLU A 87 -2.86 -5.07 -4.76
CA GLU A 87 -2.90 -5.89 -6.00
C GLU A 87 -4.06 -6.90 -5.99
N SER A 88 -4.44 -7.39 -4.80
CA SER A 88 -5.62 -8.23 -4.65
C SER A 88 -6.92 -7.50 -5.01
N ALA A 89 -6.99 -6.17 -4.81
CA ALA A 89 -8.14 -5.38 -5.24
C ALA A 89 -8.20 -5.28 -6.77
N HIS A 90 -7.06 -5.15 -7.44
CA HIS A 90 -7.02 -5.21 -8.90
C HIS A 90 -7.50 -6.57 -9.44
N GLN A 91 -7.19 -7.68 -8.76
CA GLN A 91 -7.74 -8.99 -9.12
C GLN A 91 -9.27 -9.07 -9.02
N LEU A 92 -9.89 -8.29 -8.12
CA LEU A 92 -11.34 -8.16 -8.01
C LEU A 92 -11.93 -7.20 -9.07
N GLY A 93 -11.09 -6.59 -9.90
CA GLY A 93 -11.47 -5.69 -10.97
C GLY A 93 -11.70 -4.24 -10.53
N PHE A 94 -11.09 -3.80 -9.42
CA PHE A 94 -10.97 -2.38 -9.09
C PHE A 94 -9.82 -1.79 -9.90
N ALA A 95 -10.10 -1.17 -11.04
CA ALA A 95 -9.05 -0.73 -11.96
C ALA A 95 -8.36 0.58 -11.57
N ARG A 96 -9.04 1.47 -10.81
CA ARG A 96 -8.45 2.73 -10.38
C ARG A 96 -7.57 2.51 -9.15
N GLU A 97 -6.33 2.96 -9.19
CA GLU A 97 -5.34 2.82 -8.11
C GLU A 97 -5.84 3.32 -6.75
N GLN A 98 -6.55 4.45 -6.75
CA GLN A 98 -7.07 5.05 -5.52
C GLN A 98 -8.25 4.24 -4.94
N GLU A 99 -9.06 3.60 -5.79
CA GLU A 99 -10.09 2.64 -5.34
C GLU A 99 -9.41 1.35 -4.84
N ALA A 100 -8.37 0.87 -5.53
CA ALA A 100 -7.59 -0.29 -5.12
C ALA A 100 -6.88 -0.06 -3.77
N ASN A 101 -6.32 1.14 -3.54
CA ASN A 101 -5.80 1.57 -2.23
C ASN A 101 -6.88 1.51 -1.14
N PHE A 102 -8.07 2.02 -1.43
CA PHE A 102 -9.18 2.02 -0.47
C PHE A 102 -9.67 0.59 -0.15
N VAL A 103 -9.83 -0.26 -1.16
CA VAL A 103 -10.19 -1.67 -0.95
C VAL A 103 -9.08 -2.41 -0.21
N GLY A 104 -7.82 -2.17 -0.57
CA GLY A 104 -6.65 -2.72 0.11
C GLY A 104 -6.60 -2.33 1.59
N TYR A 105 -6.96 -1.08 1.91
CA TYR A 105 -7.13 -0.60 3.28
C TYR A 105 -8.22 -1.37 4.03
N LEU A 106 -9.42 -1.51 3.45
CA LEU A 106 -10.54 -2.23 4.11
C LEU A 106 -10.23 -3.72 4.36
N VAL A 107 -9.49 -4.34 3.44
CA VAL A 107 -8.99 -5.71 3.59
C VAL A 107 -8.04 -5.80 4.79
N GLY A 108 -7.08 -4.88 4.89
CA GLY A 108 -6.03 -4.93 5.90
C GLY A 108 -6.39 -4.39 7.29
N ILE A 109 -7.17 -3.29 7.39
CA ILE A 109 -7.46 -2.64 8.69
C ILE A 109 -8.28 -3.55 9.62
N GLY A 110 -9.19 -4.35 9.05
CA GLY A 110 -9.98 -5.33 9.80
C GLY A 110 -9.33 -6.71 9.90
N SER A 111 -8.05 -6.84 9.57
CA SER A 111 -7.34 -8.11 9.58
C SER A 111 -6.98 -8.57 10.99
N GLU A 112 -7.05 -9.88 11.23
CA GLU A 112 -6.53 -10.50 12.45
C GLU A 112 -5.01 -10.72 12.39
N ASN A 113 -4.42 -10.71 11.19
CA ASN A 113 -2.97 -10.79 11.01
C ASN A 113 -2.33 -9.43 11.38
N PRO A 114 -1.47 -9.38 12.42
CA PRO A 114 -0.88 -8.14 12.88
C PRO A 114 0.11 -7.52 11.87
N GLU A 115 0.76 -8.31 11.02
CA GLU A 115 1.72 -7.85 10.02
C GLU A 115 0.99 -7.12 8.87
N LEU A 116 -0.13 -7.68 8.41
CA LEU A 116 -0.99 -7.04 7.42
C LEU A 116 -1.63 -5.75 7.98
N ARG A 117 -2.17 -5.81 9.20
CA ARG A 117 -2.79 -4.66 9.84
C ARG A 117 -1.78 -3.53 10.05
N TYR A 118 -0.58 -3.84 10.55
CA TYR A 118 0.49 -2.85 10.74
C TYR A 118 0.89 -2.16 9.43
N SER A 119 1.20 -2.94 8.38
CA SER A 119 1.56 -2.38 7.07
C SER A 119 0.43 -1.50 6.50
N THR A 120 -0.83 -1.89 6.71
CA THR A 120 -2.01 -1.14 6.26
C THR A 120 -2.20 0.18 7.02
N GLU A 121 -2.14 0.14 8.35
CA GLU A 121 -2.22 1.33 9.21
C GLU A 121 -1.05 2.28 8.91
N TYR A 122 0.15 1.74 8.72
CA TYR A 122 1.34 2.53 8.41
C TYR A 122 1.25 3.20 7.02
N PHE A 123 0.75 2.50 6.01
CA PHE A 123 0.44 3.09 4.71
C PHE A 123 -0.61 4.21 4.82
N ALA A 124 -1.70 3.97 5.55
CA ALA A 124 -2.77 4.95 5.73
C ALA A 124 -2.26 6.21 6.46
N LEU A 125 -1.50 6.05 7.54
CA LEU A 125 -0.87 7.15 8.27
C LEU A 125 0.04 7.98 7.36
N LYS A 126 0.95 7.34 6.63
CA LYS A 126 1.85 8.05 5.70
C LYS A 126 1.07 8.79 4.60
N SER A 127 -0.01 8.20 4.10
CA SER A 127 -0.87 8.82 3.09
C SER A 127 -1.58 10.06 3.63
N LEU A 128 -2.12 9.99 4.86
CA LEU A 128 -2.73 11.13 5.54
C LEU A 128 -1.71 12.26 5.79
N LEU A 129 -0.53 11.93 6.32
CA LEU A 129 0.52 12.91 6.56
C LEU A 129 1.00 13.57 5.26
N ARG A 130 1.12 12.81 4.16
CA ARG A 130 1.47 13.36 2.84
C ARG A 130 0.38 14.29 2.30
N ALA A 131 -0.89 14.00 2.56
CA ALA A 131 -1.99 14.88 2.15
C ALA A 131 -2.05 16.17 2.97
N LEU A 132 -1.55 16.16 4.22
CA LEU A 132 -1.57 17.30 5.13
C LEU A 132 -0.31 18.17 5.06
N ILE A 133 0.81 17.67 4.55
CA ILE A 133 2.11 18.37 4.62
C ILE A 133 2.10 19.76 3.97
N THR A 134 1.29 19.96 2.92
CA THR A 134 1.19 21.26 2.22
C THR A 134 0.30 22.26 2.97
N GLU A 135 -0.57 21.77 3.84
CA GLU A 135 -1.54 22.59 4.59
C GLU A 135 -1.05 22.90 6.02
N ASP A 136 -0.43 21.92 6.68
CA ASP A 136 0.04 22.02 8.07
C ASP A 136 1.32 21.19 8.29
N GLU A 137 2.45 21.77 7.89
CA GLU A 137 3.76 21.14 8.01
C GLU A 137 4.17 20.88 9.46
N ASP A 138 3.81 21.79 10.38
CA ASP A 138 4.17 21.71 11.80
C ASP A 138 3.40 20.58 12.49
N PHE A 139 2.13 20.37 12.15
CA PHE A 139 1.37 19.21 12.59
C PHE A 139 2.02 17.91 12.12
N VAL A 140 2.38 17.81 10.83
CA VAL A 140 3.02 16.59 10.29
C VAL A 140 4.35 16.32 10.98
N LYS A 141 5.20 17.34 11.18
CA LYS A 141 6.45 17.21 11.95
C LYS A 141 6.20 16.74 13.38
N THR A 142 5.16 17.26 14.03
CA THR A 142 4.77 16.86 15.39
C THR A 142 4.39 15.38 15.43
N VAL A 143 3.58 14.91 14.48
CA VAL A 143 3.17 13.49 14.42
C VAL A 143 4.36 12.58 14.15
N ILE A 144 5.24 12.94 13.21
CA ILE A 144 6.45 12.16 12.91
C ILE A 144 7.38 12.10 14.14
N ALA A 145 7.52 13.19 14.89
CA ALA A 145 8.32 13.22 16.11
C ALA A 145 7.78 12.27 17.20
N GLN A 146 6.47 12.00 17.18
CA GLN A 146 5.79 11.09 18.11
C GLN A 146 5.84 9.62 17.68
N TYR A 147 6.44 9.28 16.53
CA TYR A 147 6.67 7.89 16.16
C TYR A 147 7.41 7.15 17.26
N SER A 148 7.04 5.89 17.48
CA SER A 148 7.79 5.00 18.37
C SER A 148 9.20 4.75 17.80
N ASP A 149 10.11 4.26 18.63
CA ASP A 149 11.49 4.01 18.17
C ASP A 149 11.52 2.92 17.09
N GLU A 150 10.61 1.95 17.16
CA GLU A 150 10.35 0.93 16.13
C GLU A 150 9.93 1.60 14.81
N MET A 151 8.91 2.46 14.84
CA MET A 151 8.42 3.16 13.65
C MET A 151 9.48 4.09 13.03
N LYS A 152 10.36 4.69 13.84
CA LYS A 152 11.48 5.51 13.34
C LYS A 152 12.49 4.66 12.57
N ARG A 153 12.79 3.44 13.03
CA ARG A 153 13.68 2.51 12.31
C ARG A 153 13.04 2.03 11.02
N ASP A 154 11.75 1.73 11.04
CA ASP A 154 10.99 1.38 9.84
C ASP A 154 10.98 2.52 8.81
N TYR A 155 10.73 3.74 9.26
CA TYR A 155 10.78 4.94 8.42
C TYR A 155 12.17 5.15 7.81
N GLN A 156 13.24 4.98 8.59
CA GLN A 156 14.60 5.11 8.09
C GLN A 156 14.95 3.99 7.09
N ALA A 157 14.54 2.75 7.34
CA ALA A 157 14.77 1.63 6.42
C ALA A 157 14.06 1.85 5.06
N GLU A 158 12.85 2.41 5.06
CA GLU A 158 12.17 2.80 3.83
C GLU A 158 12.89 3.92 3.09
N LYS A 159 13.42 4.92 3.82
CA LYS A 159 14.21 6.00 3.21
C LYS A 159 15.48 5.47 2.57
N ASP A 160 16.23 4.63 3.30
CA ASP A 160 17.46 4.02 2.80
C ASP A 160 17.18 3.21 1.52
N PHE A 161 16.10 2.43 1.51
CA PHE A 161 15.67 1.70 0.32
C PHE A 161 15.36 2.65 -0.85
N VAL A 162 14.59 3.71 -0.62
CA VAL A 162 14.27 4.68 -1.68
C VAL A 162 15.52 5.39 -2.20
N GLU A 163 16.43 5.79 -1.33
CA GLU A 163 17.69 6.45 -1.69
C GLU A 163 18.61 5.54 -2.51
N GLU A 164 18.67 4.24 -2.18
CA GLU A 164 19.45 3.23 -2.91
C GLU A 164 19.01 3.11 -4.38
N TYR A 165 17.69 3.14 -4.64
CA TYR A 165 17.15 2.86 -5.98
C TYR A 165 16.74 4.10 -6.78
N GLN A 166 16.58 5.28 -6.17
CA GLN A 166 16.29 6.53 -6.89
C GLN A 166 17.52 7.10 -7.61
N GLY A 167 18.74 6.85 -7.12
CA GLY A 167 19.96 7.49 -7.64
C GLY A 167 20.22 7.31 -9.14
N PRO A 168 20.37 6.08 -9.68
CA PRO A 168 20.90 5.88 -11.04
C PRO A 168 19.90 6.13 -12.19
N MET A 169 18.59 6.13 -11.91
CA MET A 169 17.53 6.06 -12.94
C MET A 169 16.45 7.13 -12.80
N ASN A 170 16.80 8.31 -12.25
CA ASN A 170 15.87 9.43 -12.03
C ASN A 170 14.98 9.77 -13.23
N THR A 171 15.48 9.73 -14.46
CA THR A 171 14.69 10.00 -15.67
C THR A 171 13.64 8.91 -15.94
N PHE A 172 13.98 7.65 -15.68
CA PHE A 172 13.05 6.53 -15.85
C PHE A 172 11.99 6.51 -14.75
N PHE A 173 12.39 6.79 -13.51
CA PHE A 173 11.46 6.97 -12.38
C PHE A 173 10.51 8.14 -12.62
N ALA A 174 11.01 9.28 -13.11
CA ALA A 174 10.16 10.41 -13.47
C ALA A 174 9.19 10.05 -14.61
N PHE A 175 9.63 9.26 -15.61
CA PHE A 175 8.77 8.80 -16.71
C PHE A 175 7.70 7.82 -16.23
N THR A 176 8.04 6.83 -15.41
CA THR A 176 7.07 5.85 -14.87
C THR A 176 6.10 6.53 -13.92
N ASN A 177 6.58 7.48 -13.10
CA ASN A 177 5.73 8.30 -12.25
C ASN A 177 4.78 9.17 -13.07
N ASP A 178 5.26 9.83 -14.12
CA ASP A 178 4.44 10.62 -15.06
C ASP A 178 3.41 9.74 -15.78
N LEU A 179 3.79 8.53 -16.20
CA LEU A 179 2.88 7.57 -16.82
C LEU A 179 1.81 7.10 -15.81
N PHE A 180 2.20 6.74 -14.60
CA PHE A 180 1.29 6.40 -13.49
C PHE A 180 0.33 7.54 -13.19
N LEU A 181 0.82 8.79 -13.13
CA LEU A 181 -0.01 9.96 -12.90
C LEU A 181 -0.98 10.20 -14.07
N LYS A 182 -0.54 10.00 -15.33
CA LYS A 182 -1.38 10.17 -16.53
C LYS A 182 -2.44 9.08 -16.67
N THR A 183 -2.12 7.82 -16.37
CA THR A 183 -3.11 6.72 -16.40
C THR A 183 -4.12 6.83 -15.26
N ASN A 184 -3.75 7.49 -14.16
CA ASN A 184 -4.64 7.78 -13.02
C ASN A 184 -5.43 9.10 -13.13
N GLN A 185 -5.19 9.92 -14.16
CA GLN A 185 -5.93 11.16 -14.37
C GLN A 185 -7.32 10.90 -14.98
N GLN A 186 -8.29 10.59 -14.13
CA GLN A 186 -9.63 11.13 -14.31
C GLN A 186 -9.64 12.52 -13.66
N GLU A 187 -9.53 13.54 -14.49
CA GLU A 187 -9.66 14.99 -14.21
C GLU A 187 -8.87 15.56 -13.01
N GLY A 188 -7.77 16.26 -13.34
CA GLY A 188 -7.29 17.46 -12.64
C GLY A 188 -6.66 17.28 -11.26
N ALA A 189 -5.31 17.32 -11.20
CA ALA A 189 -4.42 17.82 -10.12
C ALA A 189 -4.70 17.54 -8.62
N VAL A 190 -5.77 16.85 -8.24
CA VAL A 190 -6.23 16.61 -6.87
C VAL A 190 -5.96 15.14 -6.49
N THR A 191 -5.00 14.48 -7.13
CA THR A 191 -4.88 13.01 -7.17
C THR A 191 -4.12 12.35 -6.02
N TYR A 192 -3.64 13.08 -5.00
CA TYR A 192 -3.28 12.47 -3.70
C TYR A 192 -4.46 12.43 -2.73
N SER A 193 -5.58 13.09 -3.06
CA SER A 193 -6.72 13.24 -2.15
C SER A 193 -7.73 12.10 -2.24
N TYR A 194 -7.89 11.38 -3.36
CA TYR A 194 -9.08 10.54 -3.51
C TYR A 194 -9.13 9.32 -2.58
N PHE A 195 -8.00 8.63 -2.35
CA PHE A 195 -7.94 7.60 -1.30
C PHE A 195 -8.23 8.19 0.08
N VAL A 196 -7.64 9.35 0.40
CA VAL A 196 -7.84 10.04 1.69
C VAL A 196 -9.31 10.48 1.84
N ASP A 197 -9.94 10.96 0.78
CA ASP A 197 -11.34 11.34 0.75
C ASP A 197 -12.26 10.14 0.99
N LEU A 198 -11.99 9.01 0.32
CA LEU A 198 -12.72 7.76 0.54
C LEU A 198 -12.56 7.29 1.98
N LEU A 199 -11.34 7.32 2.52
CA LEU A 199 -11.04 6.98 3.90
C LEU A 199 -11.81 7.87 4.89
N VAL A 200 -11.69 9.20 4.77
CA VAL A 200 -12.37 10.15 5.66
C VAL A 200 -13.89 10.00 5.58
N ARG A 201 -14.45 9.80 4.38
CA ARG A 201 -15.89 9.55 4.22
C ARG A 201 -16.32 8.25 4.90
N TYR A 202 -15.56 7.18 4.73
CA TYR A 202 -15.83 5.89 5.36
C TYR A 202 -15.80 5.99 6.89
N GLU A 203 -14.77 6.62 7.44
CA GLU A 203 -14.65 6.81 8.89
C GLU A 203 -15.80 7.66 9.45
N ARG A 204 -16.20 8.75 8.77
CA ARG A 204 -17.36 9.56 9.17
C ARG A 204 -18.67 8.78 9.18
N MET A 205 -18.91 7.95 8.16
CA MET A 205 -20.13 7.13 8.08
C MET A 205 -20.21 6.08 9.19
N ASN A 206 -19.09 5.48 9.58
CA ASN A 206 -19.07 4.38 10.55
C ASN A 206 -18.88 4.84 12.01
N HIS A 207 -18.32 6.03 12.23
CA HIS A 207 -18.00 6.53 13.59
C HIS A 207 -18.79 7.78 14.01
N GLY A 208 -19.71 8.28 13.18
CA GLY A 208 -20.76 9.23 13.59
C GLY A 208 -20.26 10.55 14.18
N LYS A 209 -19.07 11.01 13.80
CA LYS A 209 -18.55 12.34 14.14
C LYS A 209 -18.54 13.24 12.90
#